data_AF-A0A7X7JIS5-F1
#
_entry.id   AF-A0A7X7JIS5-F1
#
_cell.length_a   1.000
_cell.length_b   1.000
_cell.length_c   1.000
_cell.angle_alpha   90.00
_cell.angle_beta   90.00
_cell.angle_gamma   90.00
#
_symmetry.space_group_name_H-M   'P 1'
#
loop_
_entity.id
_entity.type
_entity.pdbx_description
1 polymer ?
#
loop_
_entity_poly.entity_id
_entity_poly.type
_entity_poly.pdbx_seq_one_letter_code
_entity_poly.pdbx_strand_id
1 'polypeptide(L)'
;MIGSACGSAQPDLATPAPDAPTLPANGGAVDTRGAEVGAERGRRADAVGSDSAQDAEGDDLLVGVEWRWVRFVDPLAGAIDIPEPERYTVTFDDAGVVHVRADCKEGQGAYMADRAELIVRILRTTEDDCGEASLADEFVDNVNSASGFRVVDGELVISLRWETGTMRFVPSEEDSERDSDQAPERQAPER
;
A
#
# COMPACT_ATOMS: atom_id res chain seq x y z
N MET A 1 54.74 -37.41 38.53
CA MET A 1 53.44 -37.78 37.94
C MET A 1 53.10 -36.75 36.88
N ILE A 2 52.50 -37.22 35.80
CA ILE A 2 52.33 -36.60 34.48
C ILE A 2 51.12 -35.65 34.50
N GLY A 3 51.19 -34.52 33.77
CA GLY A 3 50.04 -33.67 33.41
C GLY A 3 50.52 -32.31 32.88
N SER A 4 50.59 -32.07 31.56
CA SER A 4 49.50 -31.64 30.64
C SER A 4 49.03 -30.19 30.91
N ALA A 5 48.89 -29.26 29.97
CA ALA A 5 49.13 -29.19 28.52
C ALA A 5 49.13 -27.72 28.05
N CYS A 6 49.69 -27.45 26.86
CA CYS A 6 49.39 -26.31 25.96
C CYS A 6 47.86 -26.11 25.81
N GLY A 7 47.28 -24.96 25.43
CA GLY A 7 47.71 -23.90 24.53
C GLY A 7 46.60 -23.69 23.47
N SER A 8 46.05 -22.48 23.45
CA SER A 8 45.39 -21.76 22.34
C SER A 8 44.08 -22.27 21.68
N ALA A 9 43.17 -21.29 21.58
CA ALA A 9 42.22 -20.99 20.51
C ALA A 9 40.90 -21.78 20.40
N GLN A 10 39.78 -21.03 20.40
CA GLN A 10 38.78 -21.14 19.34
C GLN A 10 38.28 -19.73 18.93
N PRO A 11 38.16 -19.43 17.62
CA PRO A 11 37.61 -18.20 17.07
C PRO A 11 36.07 -18.24 16.92
N ASP A 12 35.50 -17.03 16.81
CA ASP A 12 34.11 -16.69 16.49
C ASP A 12 33.45 -17.60 15.44
N LEU A 13 32.28 -18.13 15.79
CA LEU A 13 31.35 -18.72 14.83
C LEU A 13 30.52 -17.60 14.20
N ALA A 14 30.94 -17.18 13.01
CA ALA A 14 30.13 -16.38 12.11
C ALA A 14 28.85 -17.14 11.72
N THR A 15 27.70 -16.49 11.91
CA THR A 15 26.40 -16.92 11.38
C THR A 15 26.42 -16.86 9.84
N PRO A 16 26.02 -17.92 9.11
CA PRO A 16 25.86 -17.85 7.67
C PRO A 16 24.61 -17.04 7.28
N ALA A 17 24.72 -16.19 6.25
CA ALA A 17 23.61 -15.54 5.59
C ALA A 17 22.71 -16.56 4.86
N PRO A 18 21.39 -16.33 4.72
CA PRO A 18 20.54 -17.19 3.92
C PRO A 18 20.76 -16.99 2.41
N ASP A 19 20.74 -18.12 1.69
CA ASP A 19 20.91 -18.21 0.23
C ASP A 19 19.82 -17.46 -0.55
N ALA A 20 20.24 -16.74 -1.59
CA ALA A 20 19.35 -16.11 -2.56
C ALA A 20 18.71 -17.17 -3.50
N PRO A 21 17.44 -17.03 -3.89
CA PRO A 21 16.83 -17.92 -4.88
C PRO A 21 17.31 -17.58 -6.31
N THR A 22 17.87 -18.59 -6.97
CA THR A 22 18.24 -18.57 -8.40
C THR A 22 17.00 -18.64 -9.29
N LEU A 23 16.80 -17.65 -10.16
CA LEU A 23 15.78 -17.67 -11.22
C LEU A 23 16.18 -18.65 -12.35
N PRO A 24 15.28 -19.49 -12.88
CA PRO A 24 15.58 -20.28 -14.07
C PRO A 24 15.45 -19.43 -15.34
N ALA A 25 16.51 -19.42 -16.14
CA ALA A 25 16.50 -18.97 -17.52
C ALA A 25 15.89 -20.07 -18.41
N ASN A 26 14.77 -19.79 -19.07
CA ASN A 26 14.23 -20.65 -20.13
C ASN A 26 14.38 -19.95 -21.48
N GLY A 27 15.37 -20.39 -22.24
CA GLY A 27 15.46 -20.20 -23.69
C GLY A 27 15.45 -21.56 -24.37
N GLY A 28 14.58 -21.74 -25.37
CA GLY A 28 14.52 -22.98 -26.13
C GLY A 28 13.43 -22.93 -27.20
N ALA A 29 13.82 -22.53 -28.40
CA ALA A 29 13.02 -22.59 -29.62
C ALA A 29 12.79 -24.04 -30.08
N VAL A 30 11.61 -24.34 -30.60
CA VAL A 30 11.40 -25.42 -31.58
C VAL A 30 10.40 -24.99 -32.65
N ASP A 31 10.81 -25.16 -33.91
CA ASP A 31 10.06 -24.93 -35.14
C ASP A 31 9.90 -26.27 -35.89
N THR A 32 8.67 -26.68 -36.20
CA THR A 32 8.15 -26.84 -37.58
C THR A 32 6.89 -27.72 -37.67
N ARG A 33 5.86 -27.10 -38.28
CA ARG A 33 4.86 -27.59 -39.27
C ARG A 33 4.00 -28.85 -39.03
N GLY A 34 2.69 -28.60 -39.08
CA GLY A 34 1.65 -29.53 -39.53
C GLY A 34 0.36 -28.75 -39.84
N ALA A 35 -0.24 -28.95 -41.01
CA ALA A 35 -1.25 -28.10 -41.64
C ALA A 35 -2.71 -28.40 -41.26
N GLU A 36 -3.53 -27.35 -41.42
CA GLU A 36 -4.93 -27.27 -41.88
C GLU A 36 -6.06 -28.14 -41.28
N VAL A 37 -7.01 -27.47 -40.61
CA VAL A 37 -8.47 -27.53 -40.83
C VAL A 37 -9.04 -26.21 -40.29
N GLY A 38 -9.81 -25.43 -41.04
CA GLY A 38 -11.24 -25.64 -41.26
C GLY A 38 -11.99 -24.41 -40.72
N ALA A 39 -12.48 -23.58 -41.62
CA ALA A 39 -13.12 -22.31 -41.31
C ALA A 39 -14.50 -22.47 -40.67
N GLU A 40 -14.78 -21.75 -39.58
CA GLU A 40 -16.15 -21.40 -39.20
C GLU A 40 -16.25 -19.93 -38.78
N ARG A 41 -17.06 -19.19 -39.56
CA ARG A 41 -17.52 -17.83 -39.24
C ARG A 41 -18.45 -17.89 -38.03
N GLY A 42 -18.02 -17.33 -36.91
CA GLY A 42 -18.88 -16.98 -35.78
C GLY A 42 -18.86 -15.47 -35.53
N ARG A 43 -19.88 -14.77 -36.00
CA ARG A 43 -20.16 -13.36 -35.68
C ARG A 43 -20.87 -13.30 -34.32
N ARG A 44 -20.25 -12.70 -33.31
CA ARG A 44 -20.84 -11.93 -32.19
C ARG A 44 -19.71 -11.01 -31.69
N ALA A 45 -19.68 -9.70 -31.97
CA ALA A 45 -20.61 -8.64 -31.57
C ALA A 45 -20.84 -8.64 -30.05
N ASP A 46 -20.11 -7.73 -29.42
CA ASP A 46 -20.51 -6.92 -28.25
C ASP A 46 -20.68 -7.62 -26.90
N ALA A 47 -19.69 -7.40 -26.02
CA ALA A 47 -19.85 -6.91 -24.64
C ALA A 47 -18.76 -7.48 -23.72
N VAL A 48 -17.69 -6.71 -23.48
CA VAL A 48 -17.11 -6.52 -22.12
C VAL A 48 -16.55 -5.10 -22.08
N GLY A 49 -17.47 -4.13 -22.05
CA GLY A 49 -17.21 -2.81 -21.49
C GLY A 49 -18.13 -2.70 -20.29
N SER A 50 -17.73 -3.27 -19.16
CA SER A 50 -18.50 -3.21 -17.92
C SER A 50 -17.66 -3.62 -16.70
N ASP A 51 -16.42 -3.14 -16.62
CA ASP A 51 -15.60 -3.24 -15.39
C ASP A 51 -15.06 -1.85 -15.00
N SER A 52 -14.78 -0.99 -15.99
CA SER A 52 -14.28 0.38 -15.79
C SER A 52 -15.16 1.31 -14.96
N ALA A 53 -16.43 0.96 -14.72
CA ALA A 53 -17.33 1.77 -13.90
C ALA A 53 -17.26 1.40 -12.42
N GLN A 54 -16.77 0.20 -12.06
CA GLN A 54 -16.56 -0.23 -10.68
C GLN A 54 -15.09 -0.13 -10.26
N ASP A 55 -14.18 -0.26 -11.22
CA ASP A 55 -12.74 -0.09 -11.00
C ASP A 55 -12.36 1.36 -10.65
N ALA A 56 -13.08 2.35 -11.18
CA ALA A 56 -12.88 3.76 -10.84
C ALA A 56 -13.45 4.13 -9.46
N GLU A 57 -14.48 3.42 -8.96
CA GLU A 57 -15.16 3.79 -7.71
C GLU A 57 -14.24 3.73 -6.48
N GLY A 58 -13.29 2.79 -6.43
CA GLY A 58 -12.36 2.67 -5.30
C GLY A 58 -11.27 3.75 -5.30
N ASP A 59 -10.69 4.00 -6.48
CA ASP A 59 -9.60 4.95 -6.66
C ASP A 59 -10.11 6.40 -6.58
N ASP A 60 -11.30 6.68 -7.13
CA ASP A 60 -11.94 7.99 -7.08
C ASP A 60 -12.26 8.44 -5.65
N LEU A 61 -12.53 7.48 -4.74
CA LEU A 61 -12.76 7.76 -3.32
C LEU A 61 -11.46 8.01 -2.55
N LEU A 62 -10.32 7.56 -3.06
CA LEU A 62 -9.00 7.71 -2.43
C LEU A 62 -8.39 9.09 -2.71
N VAL A 63 -8.54 9.55 -3.96
CA VAL A 63 -7.85 10.72 -4.52
C VAL A 63 -8.46 12.03 -4.01
N GLY A 64 -7.60 13.01 -3.72
CA GLY A 64 -8.01 14.37 -3.34
C GLY A 64 -8.51 14.52 -1.90
N VAL A 65 -8.42 13.46 -1.09
CA VAL A 65 -8.75 13.46 0.34
C VAL A 65 -7.46 13.43 1.16
N GLU A 66 -7.37 14.26 2.20
CA GLU A 66 -6.32 14.15 3.21
C GLU A 66 -6.73 13.12 4.27
N TRP A 67 -6.03 11.99 4.31
CA TRP A 67 -6.31 10.87 5.20
C TRP A 67 -5.42 10.93 6.45
N ARG A 68 -6.01 11.03 7.64
CA ARG A 68 -5.32 11.04 8.95
C ARG A 68 -5.23 9.66 9.57
N TRP A 69 -4.04 9.21 9.94
CA TRP A 69 -3.83 7.89 10.54
C TRP A 69 -4.31 7.86 11.99
N VAL A 70 -5.40 7.13 12.25
CA VAL A 70 -6.04 7.10 13.58
C VAL A 70 -5.74 5.82 14.35
N ARG A 71 -5.44 4.72 13.65
CA ARG A 71 -5.27 3.42 14.29
C ARG A 71 -4.33 2.51 13.51
N PHE A 72 -3.53 1.76 14.25
CA PHE A 72 -2.78 0.61 13.72
C PHE A 72 -3.30 -0.68 14.35
N VAL A 73 -3.46 -1.73 13.55
CA VAL A 73 -3.85 -3.06 14.01
C VAL A 73 -2.76 -4.03 13.59
N ASP A 74 -2.01 -4.50 14.59
CA ASP A 74 -1.05 -5.58 14.48
C ASP A 74 -1.74 -6.93 14.77
N PRO A 75 -1.55 -7.96 13.93
CA PRO A 75 -2.20 -9.26 14.13
C PRO A 75 -1.70 -10.02 15.38
N LEU A 76 -0.51 -9.72 15.88
CA LEU A 76 0.13 -10.38 17.02
C LEU A 76 0.09 -9.54 18.30
N ALA A 77 0.29 -8.22 18.17
CA ALA A 77 0.39 -7.29 19.30
C ALA A 77 -0.94 -6.59 19.64
N GLY A 78 -1.96 -6.70 18.78
CA GLY A 78 -3.25 -6.03 18.94
C GLY A 78 -3.26 -4.64 18.30
N ALA A 79 -4.12 -3.75 18.79
CA ALA A 79 -4.34 -2.46 18.15
C ALA A 79 -3.92 -1.29 19.04
N ILE A 80 -3.33 -0.26 18.42
CA ILE A 80 -2.97 1.01 19.06
C ILE A 80 -3.73 2.16 18.39
N ASP A 81 -4.16 3.13 19.20
CA ASP A 81 -4.71 4.40 18.73
C ASP A 81 -3.59 5.43 18.59
N ILE A 82 -3.64 6.22 17.52
CA ILE A 82 -2.63 7.24 17.24
C ILE A 82 -2.99 8.51 18.03
N PRO A 83 -2.11 9.02 18.92
CA PRO A 83 -2.48 10.10 19.83
C PRO A 83 -2.76 11.45 19.17
N GLU A 84 -2.06 11.76 18.07
CA GLU A 84 -2.19 13.02 17.31
C GLU A 84 -2.32 12.71 15.81
N PRO A 85 -3.47 12.15 15.36
CA PRO A 85 -3.67 11.70 13.97
C PRO A 85 -3.46 12.80 12.94
N GLU A 86 -3.69 14.06 13.30
CA GLU A 86 -3.50 15.22 12.45
C GLU A 86 -2.04 15.33 12.01
N ARG A 87 -1.08 14.84 12.80
CA ARG A 87 0.35 14.88 12.48
C ARG A 87 0.78 13.76 11.53
N TYR A 88 -0.10 12.83 11.17
CA TYR A 88 0.22 11.68 10.33
C TYR A 88 -0.78 11.55 9.19
N THR A 89 -0.48 12.20 8.06
CA THR A 89 -1.40 12.27 6.92
C THR A 89 -0.83 11.65 5.65
N VAL A 90 -1.73 11.17 4.79
CA VAL A 90 -1.44 10.79 3.42
C VAL A 90 -2.48 11.37 2.47
N THR A 91 -2.02 11.91 1.34
CA THR A 91 -2.87 12.42 0.26
C THR A 91 -2.41 11.83 -1.06
N PHE A 92 -3.37 11.36 -1.85
CA PHE A 92 -3.15 10.78 -3.18
C PHE A 92 -3.70 11.75 -4.23
N ASP A 93 -2.91 12.10 -5.24
CA ASP A 93 -3.36 12.97 -6.34
C ASP A 93 -3.71 12.17 -7.61
N ASP A 94 -4.36 12.82 -8.58
CA ASP A 94 -4.77 12.21 -9.85
C ASP A 94 -3.60 11.91 -10.81
N ALA A 95 -2.38 12.35 -10.46
CA ALA A 95 -1.15 12.16 -11.24
C ALA A 95 -0.31 10.97 -10.77
N GLY A 96 -0.77 10.21 -9.76
CA GLY A 96 -0.02 9.07 -9.20
C GLY A 96 1.07 9.50 -8.21
N VAL A 97 0.98 10.71 -7.65
CA VAL A 97 1.87 11.22 -6.61
C VAL A 97 1.19 11.07 -5.25
N VAL A 98 1.97 10.61 -4.28
CA VAL A 98 1.55 10.56 -2.88
C VAL A 98 2.33 11.60 -2.08
N HIS A 99 1.63 12.30 -1.20
CA HIS A 99 2.20 13.22 -0.23
C HIS A 99 1.97 12.66 1.17
N VAL A 100 2.96 12.80 2.05
CA VAL A 100 2.86 12.36 3.44
C VAL A 100 3.36 13.43 4.38
N ARG A 101 2.62 13.68 5.46
CA ARG A 101 3.14 14.31 6.67
C ARG A 101 3.35 13.22 7.71
N ALA A 102 4.58 13.05 8.16
CA ALA A 102 4.98 12.07 9.15
C ALA A 102 5.52 12.81 10.36
N ASP A 103 4.61 13.22 11.23
CA ASP A 103 4.89 14.14 12.31
C ASP A 103 5.47 15.49 11.82
N CYS A 104 6.77 15.70 12.06
CA CYS A 104 7.49 16.88 11.66
C CYS A 104 8.11 16.74 10.26
N LYS A 105 8.17 15.51 9.73
CA LYS A 105 8.71 15.22 8.41
C LYS A 105 7.64 15.41 7.35
N GLU A 106 8.05 15.98 6.22
CA GLU A 106 7.25 16.03 5.01
C GLU A 106 7.87 15.13 3.96
N GLY A 107 7.04 14.39 3.23
CA GLY A 107 7.50 13.41 2.24
C GLY A 107 6.64 13.39 1.00
N GLN A 108 7.22 12.85 -0.07
CA GLN A 108 6.48 12.56 -1.28
C GLN A 108 7.03 11.35 -2.02
N GLY A 109 6.17 10.77 -2.85
CA GLY A 109 6.45 9.54 -3.55
C GLY A 109 5.60 9.34 -4.79
N ALA A 110 5.64 8.12 -5.29
CA ALA A 110 4.72 7.64 -6.31
C ALA A 110 3.81 6.58 -5.70
N TYR A 111 2.60 6.47 -6.22
CA TYR A 111 1.69 5.40 -5.90
C TYR A 111 0.99 4.84 -7.14
N MET A 112 0.46 3.63 -7.01
CA MET A 112 -0.48 3.03 -7.94
C MET A 112 -1.62 2.43 -7.13
N ALA A 113 -2.84 2.77 -7.51
CA ALA A 113 -4.06 2.14 -7.02
C ALA A 113 -4.76 1.50 -8.23
N ASP A 114 -5.29 0.28 -8.03
CA ASP A 114 -6.14 -0.40 -9.00
C ASP A 114 -7.07 -1.35 -8.22
N ARG A 115 -8.37 -1.06 -8.22
CA ARG A 115 -9.43 -1.79 -7.49
C ARG A 115 -9.21 -1.84 -5.98
N ALA A 116 -8.40 -2.78 -5.53
CA ALA A 116 -8.11 -3.05 -4.12
C ALA A 116 -6.60 -3.22 -3.86
N GLU A 117 -5.78 -3.14 -4.91
CA GLU A 117 -4.33 -3.12 -4.80
C GLU A 117 -3.85 -1.68 -4.59
N LEU A 118 -2.92 -1.51 -3.66
CA LEU A 118 -2.25 -0.23 -3.42
C LEU A 118 -0.77 -0.49 -3.27
N ILE A 119 0.02 0.14 -4.14
CA ILE A 119 1.48 0.14 -4.06
C ILE A 119 1.93 1.57 -3.83
N VAL A 120 2.68 1.78 -2.75
CA VAL A 120 3.26 3.08 -2.42
C VAL A 120 4.78 2.99 -2.40
N ARG A 121 5.43 4.08 -2.85
CA ARG A 121 6.87 4.30 -2.78
C ARG A 121 7.13 5.74 -2.37
N ILE A 122 7.36 5.98 -1.08
CA ILE A 122 7.88 7.27 -0.61
C ILE A 122 9.33 7.38 -1.06
N LEU A 123 9.61 8.40 -1.87
CA LEU A 123 10.92 8.57 -2.54
C LEU A 123 11.84 9.50 -1.75
N ARG A 124 11.26 10.43 -1.01
CA ARG A 124 12.00 11.36 -0.15
C ARG A 124 11.15 11.78 1.04
N THR A 125 11.84 12.06 2.13
CA THR A 125 11.33 12.78 3.30
C THR A 125 12.33 13.88 3.65
N THR A 126 11.91 14.87 4.41
CA THR A 126 12.85 15.76 5.10
C THR A 126 13.63 14.97 6.18
N GLU A 127 14.83 15.44 6.52
CA GLU A 127 15.74 14.79 7.49
C GLU A 127 15.61 15.38 8.90
N ASP A 128 14.37 15.61 9.34
CA ASP A 128 14.09 16.18 10.67
C ASP A 128 14.09 15.09 11.77
N ASP A 129 14.55 15.45 12.96
CA ASP A 129 14.42 14.62 14.16
C ASP A 129 13.13 15.01 14.91
N CYS A 130 12.10 14.18 14.77
CA CYS A 130 10.79 14.41 15.40
C CYS A 130 10.75 14.00 16.89
N GLY A 131 11.86 13.47 17.43
CA GLY A 131 11.96 13.01 18.81
C GLY A 131 11.42 11.60 19.03
N GLU A 132 11.76 11.03 20.19
CA GLU A 132 11.57 9.60 20.51
C GLU A 132 10.11 9.17 20.65
N ALA A 133 9.19 10.11 20.90
CA ALA A 133 7.76 9.83 20.99
C ALA A 133 7.06 9.81 19.62
N SER A 134 7.77 10.22 18.57
CA SER A 134 7.22 10.29 17.22
C SER A 134 7.05 8.90 16.61
N LEU A 135 5.98 8.74 15.85
CA LEU A 135 5.71 7.56 15.03
C LEU A 135 6.11 7.79 13.56
N ALA A 136 6.91 8.82 13.26
CA ALA A 136 7.21 9.23 11.88
C ALA A 136 7.81 8.11 11.03
N ASP A 137 8.82 7.41 11.56
CA ASP A 137 9.50 6.34 10.82
C ASP A 137 8.58 5.12 10.65
N GLU A 138 7.85 4.72 11.72
CA GLU A 138 6.86 3.64 11.65
C GLU A 138 5.75 3.95 10.63
N PHE A 139 5.26 5.19 10.61
CA PHE A 139 4.26 5.64 9.66
C PHE A 139 4.76 5.51 8.21
N VAL A 140 5.95 6.02 7.91
CA VAL A 140 6.53 5.96 6.56
C VAL A 140 6.82 4.51 6.14
N ASP A 141 7.32 3.67 7.04
CA ASP A 141 7.59 2.26 6.77
C ASP A 141 6.30 1.48 6.50
N ASN A 142 5.24 1.73 7.28
CA ASN A 142 3.94 1.11 7.08
C ASN A 142 3.27 1.59 5.79
N VAL A 143 3.30 2.90 5.47
CA VAL A 143 2.78 3.42 4.20
C VAL A 143 3.52 2.80 3.00
N ASN A 144 4.85 2.73 3.04
CA ASN A 144 5.63 2.03 2.02
C ASN A 144 5.27 0.55 1.92
N SER A 145 4.81 -0.04 3.01
CA SER A 145 4.41 -1.45 3.10
C SER A 145 2.99 -1.74 2.62
N ALA A 146 2.25 -0.75 2.12
CA ALA A 146 0.95 -0.94 1.51
C ALA A 146 0.97 -2.05 0.44
N SER A 147 -0.05 -2.91 0.50
CA SER A 147 -0.31 -3.98 -0.48
C SER A 147 -1.74 -3.94 -1.01
N GLY A 148 -2.65 -3.27 -0.29
CA GLY A 148 -4.03 -3.12 -0.69
C GLY A 148 -4.73 -2.06 0.12
N PHE A 149 -5.90 -1.66 -0.34
CA PHE A 149 -6.70 -0.62 0.30
C PHE A 149 -8.20 -0.89 0.14
N ARG A 150 -8.98 -0.18 0.94
CA ARG A 150 -10.45 -0.14 0.85
C ARG A 150 -10.94 1.11 1.56
N VAL A 151 -11.86 1.82 0.92
CA VAL A 151 -12.62 2.89 1.55
C VAL A 151 -13.98 2.32 1.96
N VAL A 152 -14.28 2.32 3.26
CA VAL A 152 -15.51 1.74 3.83
C VAL A 152 -16.03 2.65 4.92
N ASP A 153 -17.32 2.98 4.87
CA ASP A 153 -17.97 3.89 5.81
C ASP A 153 -17.25 5.25 5.96
N GLY A 154 -16.63 5.73 4.87
CA GLY A 154 -15.85 6.97 4.84
C GLY A 154 -14.45 6.86 5.47
N GLU A 155 -14.02 5.66 5.89
CA GLU A 155 -12.67 5.41 6.40
C GLU A 155 -11.82 4.68 5.37
N LEU A 156 -10.55 5.09 5.24
CA LEU A 156 -9.55 4.36 4.46
C LEU A 156 -8.88 3.31 5.34
N VAL A 157 -8.85 2.07 4.87
CA VAL A 157 -8.09 0.99 5.50
C VAL A 157 -7.04 0.46 4.53
N ILE A 158 -5.76 0.66 4.87
CA ILE A 158 -4.62 0.13 4.12
C ILE A 158 -4.19 -1.20 4.75
N SER A 159 -4.13 -2.25 3.93
CA SER A 159 -3.52 -3.53 4.28
C SER A 159 -2.02 -3.50 4.00
N LEU A 160 -1.24 -4.06 4.92
CA LEU A 160 0.20 -4.17 4.76
C LEU A 160 0.60 -5.51 4.15
N ARG A 161 1.70 -5.51 3.40
CA ARG A 161 2.35 -6.71 2.85
C ARG A 161 2.67 -7.71 3.97
N TRP A 162 2.72 -8.99 3.62
CA TRP A 162 3.03 -10.09 4.55
C TRP A 162 2.12 -10.16 5.78
N GLU A 163 0.90 -9.63 5.66
CA GLU A 163 -0.10 -9.63 6.72
C GLU A 163 0.41 -8.97 8.02
N THR A 164 1.36 -8.02 7.93
CA THR A 164 1.95 -7.38 9.12
C THR A 164 1.00 -6.40 9.84
N GLY A 165 -0.18 -6.15 9.28
CA GLY A 165 -1.21 -5.37 9.94
C GLY A 165 -2.05 -4.54 8.97
N THR A 166 -2.85 -3.65 9.55
CA THR A 166 -3.63 -2.66 8.80
C THR A 166 -3.51 -1.29 9.45
N MET A 167 -3.45 -0.26 8.62
CA MET A 167 -3.57 1.14 9.04
C MET A 167 -4.99 1.63 8.75
N ARG A 168 -5.63 2.30 9.71
CA ARG A 168 -6.93 2.94 9.52
C ARG A 168 -6.78 4.46 9.52
N PHE A 169 -7.51 5.09 8.62
CA PHE A 169 -7.50 6.52 8.43
C PHE A 169 -8.92 7.06 8.33
N VAL A 170 -9.07 8.29 8.79
CA VAL A 170 -10.28 9.09 8.61
C VAL A 170 -9.95 10.29 7.72
N PRO A 171 -10.93 10.84 6.98
CA PRO A 171 -10.74 12.10 6.29
C PRO A 171 -10.38 13.23 7.26
N SER A 172 -9.69 14.24 6.75
CA SER A 172 -9.55 15.53 7.43
C SER A 172 -10.95 16.10 7.72
N GLU A 173 -11.07 16.94 8.74
CA GLU A 173 -12.36 17.56 9.09
C GLU A 173 -12.90 18.37 7.89
N GLU A 174 -12.02 19.05 7.16
CA GLU A 174 -12.36 19.83 5.97
C GLU A 174 -12.88 18.97 4.81
N ASP A 175 -12.37 17.74 4.65
CA ASP A 175 -12.86 16.80 3.63
C ASP A 175 -14.19 16.16 4.03
N SER A 176 -14.40 15.93 5.33
CA SER A 176 -15.64 15.35 5.86
C SER A 176 -16.85 16.28 5.65
N GLU A 177 -16.63 17.59 5.74
CA GLU A 177 -17.67 18.62 5.52
C GLU A 177 -18.02 18.78 4.03
N ARG A 178 -17.03 18.67 3.14
CA ARG A 178 -17.25 18.72 1.68
C ARG A 178 -18.21 17.63 1.18
N ASP A 179 -18.11 16.42 1.72
CA ASP A 179 -19.01 15.31 1.38
C ASP A 179 -20.42 15.53 1.94
N SER A 180 -20.53 16.12 3.13
CA SER A 180 -21.80 16.39 3.81
C SER A 180 -22.67 17.43 3.09
N ASP A 181 -22.05 18.45 2.48
CA ASP A 181 -22.76 19.52 1.75
C ASP A 181 -23.12 19.12 0.30
N GLN A 182 -22.55 18.03 -0.24
CA GLN A 182 -22.78 17.56 -1.61
C GLN A 182 -23.78 16.39 -1.71
N ALA A 183 -24.45 16.04 -0.61
CA ALA A 183 -25.61 15.15 -0.66
C ALA A 183 -26.70 15.79 -1.54
N PRO A 184 -27.22 15.12 -2.58
CA PRO A 184 -28.18 15.73 -3.47
C PRO A 184 -29.46 15.99 -2.69
N GLU A 185 -29.74 17.27 -2.41
CA GLU A 185 -31.09 17.75 -2.15
C GLU A 185 -31.94 17.24 -3.31
N ARG A 186 -32.72 16.18 -3.05
CA ARG A 186 -33.75 15.69 -3.96
C ARG A 186 -34.71 16.86 -4.13
N GLN A 187 -34.51 17.64 -5.20
CA GLN A 187 -35.45 18.67 -5.63
C GLN A 187 -36.80 17.98 -5.81
N ALA A 188 -37.66 18.14 -4.81
CA ALA A 188 -39.06 17.81 -4.93
C ALA A 188 -39.61 18.72 -6.04
N PRO A 189 -40.36 18.19 -7.02
CA PRO A 189 -41.01 19.04 -8.00
C PRO A 189 -42.08 19.87 -7.27
N GLU A 190 -41.82 21.16 -7.08
CA GLU A 190 -42.90 22.11 -6.81
C GLU A 190 -43.78 22.20 -8.06
N ARG A 191 -45.09 22.13 -7.81
CA ARG A 191 -46.18 21.73 -8.72
C ARG A 191 -46.41 22.62 -9.93
#